data_AF-A0A6L3FBR0-F1
#
_entry.id   AF-A0A6L3FBR0-F1
#
_cell.length_a   1.000
_cell.length_b   1.000
_cell.length_c   1.000
_cell.angle_alpha   90.00
_cell.angle_beta   90.00
_cell.angle_gamma   90.00
#
_symmetry.space_group_name_H-M   'P 1'
#
loop_
_entity.id
_entity.type
_entity.pdbx_description
1 polymer ?
#
loop_
_entity_poly.entity_id
_entity_poly.type
_entity_poly.pdbx_seq_one_letter_code
_entity_poly.pdbx_strand_id
1 'polypeptide(L)' 'MLWHPDDTDENVVVHLINCIATVPMVLIDLEQYPQRHLDLIRYWIGFYNRHRLTIIQGWVSGQSQQ' A
#
# COMPACT_ATOMS: atom_id res chain seq x y z
N MET A 1 -1.43 3.27 -9.15
CA MET A 1 -2.08 4.20 -8.19
C MET A 1 -1.65 5.60 -8.53
N LEU A 2 -2.58 6.55 -8.51
CA LEU A 2 -2.34 7.94 -8.87
C LEU A 2 -3.22 8.83 -8.00
N TRP A 3 -2.65 9.95 -7.53
CA TRP A 3 -3.32 11.01 -6.77
C TRP A 3 -2.58 12.32 -7.04
N HIS A 4 -3.05 13.45 -6.53
CA HIS A 4 -2.40 14.75 -6.73
C HIS A 4 -1.39 15.05 -5.60
N PRO A 5 -0.27 15.74 -5.84
CA PRO A 5 0.66 16.17 -4.78
C PRO A 5 0.00 16.99 -3.65
N ASP A 6 -1.09 17.69 -3.95
CA ASP A 6 -1.85 18.50 -2.98
C ASP A 6 -2.98 17.75 -2.28
N ASP A 7 -3.20 16.46 -2.58
CA ASP A 7 -4.18 15.67 -1.85
C ASP A 7 -3.84 15.57 -0.37
N THR A 8 -4.86 15.33 0.44
CA THR A 8 -4.68 15.09 1.88
C THR A 8 -4.07 13.71 2.12
N ASP A 9 -3.38 13.56 3.25
CA ASP A 9 -2.80 12.28 3.67
C ASP A 9 -3.88 11.17 3.72
N GLU A 10 -5.09 11.49 4.18
CA GLU A 10 -6.23 10.56 4.21
C GLU A 10 -6.62 10.08 2.81
N ASN A 11 -6.69 10.98 1.82
CA ASN A 11 -7.01 10.59 0.44
C ASN A 11 -5.92 9.70 -0.15
N VAL A 12 -4.65 10.01 0.12
CA VAL A 12 -3.53 9.15 -0.27
C VAL A 12 -3.70 7.74 0.32
N VAL A 13 -4.00 7.64 1.62
CA VAL A 13 -4.22 6.35 2.28
C VAL A 13 -5.43 5.60 1.71
N VAL A 14 -6.51 6.29 1.33
CA VAL A 14 -7.67 5.67 0.66
C VAL A 14 -7.25 5.01 -0.65
N HIS A 15 -6.43 5.67 -1.46
CA HIS A 15 -5.87 5.02 -2.64
C HIS A 15 -5.09 3.77 -2.23
N LEU A 16 -4.13 3.90 -1.30
CA LEU A 16 -3.26 2.81 -0.83
C LEU A 16 -4.07 1.58 -0.40
N ILE A 17 -5.07 1.74 0.48
CA ILE A 17 -5.85 0.62 1.00
C ILE A 17 -6.75 -0.02 -0.07
N ASN A 18 -7.27 0.75 -1.03
CA ASN A 18 -8.09 0.21 -2.11
C ASN A 18 -7.31 -0.74 -3.04
N CYS A 19 -5.97 -0.72 -3.01
CA CYS A 19 -5.15 -1.67 -3.76
C CYS A 19 -4.65 -2.86 -2.92
N ILE A 20 -5.08 -3.01 -1.67
CA ILE A 20 -4.47 -3.95 -0.71
C ILE A 20 -4.33 -5.37 -1.24
N ALA A 21 -5.36 -5.88 -1.91
CA ALA A 21 -5.41 -7.24 -2.45
C ALA A 21 -4.91 -7.35 -3.91
N THR A 22 -4.15 -6.36 -4.37
CA THR A 22 -3.55 -6.32 -5.70
C THR A 22 -2.03 -6.22 -5.60
N VAL A 23 -1.32 -6.40 -6.72
CA VAL A 23 0.11 -6.06 -6.76
C VAL A 23 0.23 -4.53 -6.76
N PRO A 24 0.78 -3.91 -5.70
CA PRO A 24 0.81 -2.46 -5.59
C PRO A 24 1.78 -1.87 -6.62
N MET A 25 1.26 -0.98 -7.46
CA MET A 25 2.06 -0.19 -8.41
C MET A 25 1.88 1.29 -8.11
N VAL A 26 2.96 1.95 -7.72
CA VAL A 26 3.01 3.40 -7.46
C VAL A 26 3.61 4.07 -8.70
N LEU A 27 2.86 4.97 -9.33
CA LEU A 27 3.27 5.66 -10.55
C LEU A 27 3.29 7.18 -10.27
N ILE A 28 4.32 7.63 -9.57
CA ILE A 28 4.51 9.04 -9.23
C ILE A 28 5.95 9.47 -9.52
N ASP A 29 6.15 10.76 -9.73
CA ASP A 29 7.48 11.36 -9.68
C ASP A 29 7.85 11.65 -8.21
N LEU A 30 8.89 11.00 -7.72
CA LEU A 30 9.31 11.11 -6.32
C LEU A 30 9.81 12.51 -5.96
N GLU A 31 10.31 13.28 -6.93
CA GLU A 31 10.84 14.63 -6.68
C GLU A 31 9.72 15.68 -6.58
N GLN A 32 8.54 15.38 -7.13
CA GLN A 32 7.42 16.32 -7.19
C GLN A 32 6.41 16.14 -6.04
N TYR A 33 6.54 15.07 -5.25
CA TYR A 33 5.59 14.74 -4.19
C TYR A 33 6.10 15.16 -2.81
N PRO A 34 5.22 15.62 -1.92
CA PRO A 34 5.63 16.03 -0.59
C PRO A 34 6.10 14.83 0.23
N GLN A 35 7.11 15.04 1.09
CA GLN A 35 7.72 13.99 1.90
C GLN A 35 6.70 13.17 2.71
N ARG A 36 5.64 13.82 3.23
CA ARG A 36 4.55 13.13 3.94
C ARG A 36 3.89 12.02 3.11
N HIS A 37 3.66 12.23 1.80
CA HIS A 37 3.10 11.20 0.92
C HIS A 37 4.11 10.07 0.68
N LEU A 38 5.40 10.41 0.55
CA LEU A 38 6.47 9.42 0.40
C LEU A 38 6.59 8.53 1.64
N ASP A 39 6.42 9.09 2.84
CA ASP A 39 6.43 8.32 4.08
C ASP A 39 5.24 7.35 4.19
N LEU A 40 4.06 7.77 3.74
CA LEU A 40 2.88 6.89 3.63
C LEU A 40 3.13 5.73 2.65
N ILE A 41 3.72 6.01 1.48
CA ILE A 41 4.10 4.98 0.50
C ILE A 41 5.10 4.00 1.11
N ARG A 42 6.15 4.50 1.78
CA ARG A 42 7.16 3.66 2.43
C ARG A 42 6.55 2.76 3.49
N TYR A 43 5.67 3.30 4.33
CA TYR A 43 4.93 2.52 5.32
C TYR A 43 4.07 1.44 4.65
N TRP A 44 3.29 1.81 3.65
CA TRP A 44 2.39 0.93 2.91
C TRP A 44 3.13 -0.25 2.26
N ILE A 45 4.21 0.03 1.51
CA ILE A 45 5.01 -1.01 0.87
C ILE A 45 5.61 -1.96 1.93
N GLY A 46 6.08 -1.41 3.06
CA GLY A 46 6.57 -2.21 4.18
C GLY A 46 5.50 -3.12 4.78
N PHE A 47 4.29 -2.60 4.99
CA PHE A 47 3.14 -3.38 5.46
C PHE A 47 2.77 -4.48 4.46
N TYR A 48 2.58 -4.13 3.18
CA TYR A 48 2.23 -5.08 2.13
C TYR A 48 3.26 -6.21 2.06
N ASN A 49 4.56 -5.90 2.03
CA ASN A 49 5.60 -6.92 1.96
C ASN A 49 5.60 -7.90 3.14
N ARG A 50 5.29 -7.42 4.36
CA ARG A 50 5.16 -8.27 5.54
C ARG A 50 3.95 -9.19 5.48
N HIS A 51 2.85 -8.74 4.89
CA HIS A 51 1.55 -9.43 4.94
C HIS A 51 1.12 -10.04 3.60
N ARG A 52 1.91 -9.90 2.52
CA ARG A 52 1.55 -10.29 1.15
C ARG A 52 1.07 -11.75 1.03
N LEU A 53 1.65 -12.67 1.79
CA LEU A 53 1.25 -14.08 1.74
C LEU A 53 -0.17 -14.25 2.26
N THR A 54 -0.51 -13.59 3.36
CA THR A 54 -1.87 -13.60 3.91
C THR A 54 -2.84 -12.86 3.00
N ILE A 55 -2.46 -11.69 2.50
CA ILE A 55 -3.32 -10.82 1.69
C ILE A 55 -3.62 -11.41 0.30
N ILE A 56 -2.60 -11.97 -0.37
CA ILE A 56 -2.71 -12.44 -1.76
C ILE A 56 -2.99 -13.94 -1.82
N GLN A 57 -2.38 -14.74 -0.94
CA GLN A 57 -2.49 -16.20 -1.00
C GLN A 57 -3.50 -16.77 0.01
N GLY A 58 -4.11 -15.92 0.85
CA GLY A 58 -5.02 -16.37 1.90
C GLY A 58 -4.35 -17.19 3.00
N TRP A 59 -3.01 -17.15 3.10
CA TRP A 59 -2.27 -17.92 4.09
C TRP A 59 -2.41 -17.31 5.47
N VAL A 60 -3.18 -17.97 6.33
CA VAL A 60 -3.23 -17.72 7.76
C VAL A 60 -2.37 -18.77 8.44
N SER A 61 -1.27 -18.34 9.09
CA SER A 61 -0.46 -19.21 9.94
C SER A 61 -1.33 -19.71 11.10
N GLY A 62 -1.87 -20.93 10.99
CA GLY A 62 -2.76 -21.53 11.98
C GLY A 62 -3.92 -22.37 11.44
N GLN A 63 -4.16 -22.42 10.13
CA GLN A 63 -5.15 -23.32 9.55
C GLN A 63 -4.48 -24.64 9.18
N SER A 64 -4.41 -25.56 10.15
CA SER A 64 -4.27 -26.99 9.90
C SER A 64 -5.41 -27.39 8.95
N GLN A 65 -5.07 -27.90 7.76
CA GLN A 65 -6.04 -28.57 6.90
C GLN A 65 -6.72 -29.68 7.74
N GLN A 66 -8.02 -29.53 7.99
CA GLN A 66 -8.91 -30.65 8.28
C GLN A 66 -9.46 -31.16 6.96
#